data_AF-A0A2D5T4U7-F1
#
_entry.id   AF-A0A2D5T4U7-F1
#
_cell.length_a   1.000
_cell.length_b   1.000
_cell.length_c   1.000
_cell.angle_alpha   90.00
_cell.angle_beta   90.00
_cell.angle_gamma   90.00
#
_symmetry.space_group_name_H-M   'P 1'
#
loop_
_entity.id
_entity.type
_entity.pdbx_description
1 polymer ?
#
loop_
_entity_poly.entity_id
_entity_poly.type
_entity_poly.pdbx_seq_one_letter_code
_entity_poly.pdbx_strand_id
1 'polypeptide(L)'
;MLENREGQTIPSVSFPVRIGNDWHTVTTEQLFKGKTVVVFSLPGAFTPTCSSTHLPRYNELANEFKKNGVDDIICLSVNDTFVMNAWAKDQEADNITLIPDGNGEFSAGMGMLVDKADLGFGKRSWRYSMLVKDGVIEKMFIEPDVPGDPFEVSDADTMLDYINPECVKPQPISLFTKPGCGYCERAKAHLSSKGIQFEEIVLGRDASLTSLKAISGQDTVPQAFIAGKYIGDSEAILSYF
;
A
#
# COMPACT_ATOMS: atom_id res chain seq x y z
N MET A 1 14.17 -4.83 -24.17
CA MET A 1 14.34 -3.80 -23.12
C MET A 1 12.97 -3.21 -22.87
N LEU A 2 12.56 -3.11 -21.61
CA LEU A 2 11.27 -2.52 -21.27
C LEU A 2 11.29 -1.03 -21.62
N GLU A 3 10.24 -0.55 -22.28
CA GLU A 3 10.18 0.83 -22.79
C GLU A 3 9.35 1.72 -21.85
N ASN A 4 9.86 2.92 -21.58
CA ASN A 4 9.12 3.95 -20.85
C ASN A 4 7.98 4.49 -21.73
N ARG A 5 6.82 4.71 -21.12
CA ARG A 5 5.59 5.15 -21.80
C ARG A 5 5.04 6.50 -21.31
N GLU A 6 5.88 7.31 -20.70
CA GLU A 6 5.52 8.68 -20.30
C GLU A 6 4.96 9.47 -21.50
N GLY A 7 3.91 10.24 -21.25
CA GLY A 7 3.15 11.00 -22.25
C GLY A 7 2.13 10.19 -23.06
N GLN A 8 2.11 8.85 -22.95
CA GLN A 8 1.15 8.00 -23.64
C GLN A 8 -0.11 7.77 -22.82
N THR A 9 -1.23 7.49 -23.49
CA THR A 9 -2.46 7.02 -22.85
C THR A 9 -2.32 5.56 -22.41
N ILE A 10 -2.85 5.23 -21.24
CA ILE A 10 -2.94 3.85 -20.77
C ILE A 10 -3.78 2.96 -21.71
N PRO A 11 -3.58 1.63 -21.69
CA PRO A 11 -4.42 0.70 -22.43
C PRO A 11 -5.89 0.78 -22.01
N SER A 12 -6.80 0.74 -22.98
CA SER A 12 -8.24 0.63 -22.72
C SER A 12 -8.63 -0.84 -22.54
N VAL A 13 -8.79 -1.26 -21.28
CA VAL A 13 -9.20 -2.64 -20.92
C VAL A 13 -10.34 -2.67 -19.91
N SER A 14 -10.94 -3.86 -19.76
CA SER A 14 -12.01 -4.18 -18.81
C SER A 14 -11.60 -5.39 -17.95
N PHE A 15 -11.70 -5.25 -16.63
CA PHE A 15 -11.34 -6.27 -15.66
C PHE A 15 -12.58 -6.94 -15.09
N PRO A 16 -12.75 -8.27 -15.23
CA PRO A 16 -13.73 -9.02 -14.47
C PRO A 16 -13.30 -9.09 -13.00
N VAL A 17 -14.11 -8.53 -12.11
CA VAL A 17 -13.85 -8.50 -10.66
C VAL A 17 -15.00 -9.15 -9.90
N ARG A 18 -14.69 -9.75 -8.75
CA ARG A 18 -15.68 -10.22 -7.79
C ARG A 18 -15.82 -9.23 -6.64
N ILE A 19 -17.02 -8.73 -6.41
CA ILE A 19 -17.35 -7.92 -5.24
C ILE A 19 -18.42 -8.68 -4.46
N GLY A 20 -18.08 -9.10 -3.24
CA GLY A 20 -18.89 -10.09 -2.52
C GLY A 20 -19.00 -11.39 -3.32
N ASN A 21 -20.23 -11.77 -3.67
CA ASN A 21 -20.51 -12.97 -4.46
C ASN A 21 -20.75 -12.70 -5.94
N ASP A 22 -20.84 -11.43 -6.34
CA ASP A 22 -21.29 -11.01 -7.65
C ASP A 22 -20.13 -10.65 -8.57
N TRP A 23 -20.37 -10.85 -9.87
CA TRP A 23 -19.45 -10.43 -10.92
C TRP A 23 -19.73 -8.99 -11.32
N HIS A 24 -18.66 -8.21 -11.37
CA HIS A 24 -18.66 -6.86 -11.89
C HIS A 24 -17.59 -6.71 -12.96
N THR A 25 -17.74 -5.67 -13.78
CA THR A 25 -16.72 -5.25 -14.73
C THR A 25 -16.24 -3.88 -14.32
N VAL A 26 -14.94 -3.75 -14.07
CA VAL A 26 -14.27 -2.47 -13.82
C VAL A 26 -13.48 -2.10 -15.07
N THR A 27 -13.65 -0.89 -15.58
CA THR A 27 -12.93 -0.43 -16.77
C THR A 27 -11.83 0.55 -16.42
N THR A 28 -10.80 0.60 -17.25
CA THR A 28 -9.76 1.65 -17.16
C THR A 28 -10.34 3.07 -17.24
N GLU A 29 -11.39 3.30 -18.03
CA GLU A 29 -12.06 4.60 -18.03
C GLU A 29 -12.61 4.95 -16.63
N GLN A 30 -13.27 4.03 -15.93
CA GLN A 30 -13.78 4.25 -14.58
C GLN A 30 -12.67 4.50 -13.55
N LEU A 31 -11.52 3.84 -13.74
CA LEU A 31 -10.38 3.93 -12.83
C LEU A 31 -9.61 5.25 -12.99
N PHE A 32 -9.47 5.78 -14.20
CA PHE A 32 -8.49 6.83 -14.49
C PHE A 32 -9.06 8.15 -15.02
N LYS A 33 -10.27 8.17 -15.59
CA LYS A 33 -10.83 9.39 -16.20
C LYS A 33 -11.08 10.49 -15.17
N GLY A 34 -10.52 11.67 -15.43
CA GLY A 34 -10.63 12.85 -14.57
C GLY A 34 -9.93 12.71 -13.21
N LYS A 35 -9.05 11.71 -13.05
CA LYS A 35 -8.37 11.41 -11.77
C LYS A 35 -6.85 11.46 -11.91
N THR A 36 -6.18 11.71 -10.79
CA THR A 36 -4.76 11.46 -10.58
C THR A 36 -4.61 10.14 -9.83
N VAL A 37 -4.01 9.14 -10.44
CA VAL A 37 -3.95 7.78 -9.91
C VAL A 37 -2.49 7.31 -9.86
N VAL A 38 -2.07 6.82 -8.70
CA VAL A 38 -0.81 6.09 -8.58
C VAL A 38 -1.09 4.62 -8.87
N VAL A 39 -0.31 4.01 -9.75
CA VAL A 39 -0.39 2.58 -10.05
C VAL A 39 0.96 1.95 -9.77
N PHE A 40 0.96 0.80 -9.12
CA PHE A 40 2.15 -0.05 -9.08
C PHE A 40 1.77 -1.49 -9.46
N SER A 41 2.65 -2.13 -10.21
CA SER A 41 2.47 -3.48 -10.68
C SER A 41 3.54 -4.41 -10.14
N LEU A 42 3.14 -5.67 -9.97
CA LEU A 42 3.90 -6.70 -9.28
C LEU A 42 3.92 -7.99 -10.09
N PRO A 43 4.95 -8.84 -9.92
CA PRO A 43 5.00 -10.15 -10.57
C PRO A 43 3.87 -11.10 -10.18
N GLY A 44 3.36 -11.01 -8.96
CA GLY A 44 2.31 -11.91 -8.48
C GLY A 44 1.91 -11.67 -7.03
N ALA A 45 0.62 -11.88 -6.73
CA ALA A 45 0.12 -11.93 -5.36
C ALA A 45 0.83 -13.03 -4.53
N PHE A 46 0.93 -12.83 -3.22
CA PHE A 46 1.61 -13.73 -2.26
C PHE A 46 3.13 -13.92 -2.46
N THR A 47 3.78 -13.20 -3.38
CA THR A 47 5.23 -13.28 -3.55
C THR A 47 5.97 -12.41 -2.50
N PRO A 48 7.20 -12.78 -2.08
CA PRO A 48 7.81 -12.24 -0.85
C PRO A 48 7.91 -10.71 -0.78
N THR A 49 8.58 -10.06 -1.73
CA THR A 49 8.78 -8.59 -1.74
C THR A 49 7.48 -7.82 -1.90
N CYS A 50 6.53 -8.41 -2.62
CA CYS A 50 5.21 -7.84 -2.85
C CYS A 50 4.42 -7.75 -1.55
N SER A 51 4.48 -8.81 -0.72
CA SER A 51 3.75 -8.91 0.55
C SER A 51 4.48 -8.28 1.74
N SER A 52 5.81 -8.21 1.74
CA SER A 52 6.56 -7.72 2.91
C SER A 52 6.78 -6.21 2.91
N THR A 53 6.85 -5.59 1.73
CA THR A 53 7.32 -4.19 1.61
C THR A 53 6.51 -3.37 0.62
N HIS A 54 6.35 -3.85 -0.63
CA HIS A 54 5.86 -3.00 -1.71
C HIS A 54 4.39 -2.56 -1.50
N LEU A 55 3.44 -3.49 -1.41
CA LEU A 55 2.03 -3.17 -1.15
C LEU A 55 1.82 -2.52 0.24
N PRO A 56 2.40 -3.04 1.35
CA PRO A 56 2.23 -2.43 2.67
C PRO A 56 2.63 -0.96 2.74
N ARG A 57 3.75 -0.58 2.11
CA ARG A 57 4.23 0.81 2.18
C ARG A 57 3.35 1.79 1.40
N TYR A 58 2.80 1.37 0.25
CA TYR A 58 1.78 2.18 -0.43
C TYR A 58 0.51 2.33 0.42
N ASN A 59 0.07 1.26 1.09
CA ASN A 59 -1.09 1.28 1.98
C ASN A 59 -0.89 2.23 3.17
N GLU A 60 0.31 2.22 3.76
CA GLU A 60 0.71 3.12 4.86
C GLU A 60 0.72 4.59 4.42
N LEU A 61 1.28 4.89 3.24
CA LEU A 61 1.42 6.25 2.72
C LEU A 61 0.18 6.77 1.98
N ALA A 62 -0.90 5.99 1.89
CA ALA A 62 -2.08 6.33 1.10
C ALA A 62 -2.70 7.69 1.48
N ASN A 63 -2.73 8.02 2.77
CA ASN A 63 -3.20 9.32 3.25
C ASN A 63 -2.31 10.48 2.79
N GLU A 64 -0.99 10.28 2.72
CA GLU A 64 -0.07 11.31 2.25
C GLU A 64 -0.18 11.50 0.74
N PHE A 65 -0.29 10.42 -0.05
CA PHE A 65 -0.61 10.53 -1.46
C PHE A 65 -1.90 11.34 -1.69
N LYS A 66 -2.94 11.06 -0.92
CA LYS A 66 -4.22 11.79 -1.00
C LYS A 66 -4.09 13.27 -0.68
N LYS A 67 -3.36 13.63 0.37
CA LYS A 67 -3.08 15.05 0.71
C LYS A 67 -2.29 15.75 -0.39
N ASN A 68 -1.52 15.01 -1.18
CA ASN A 68 -0.74 15.52 -2.31
C ASN A 68 -1.48 15.38 -3.67
N GLY A 69 -2.81 15.18 -3.65
CA GLY A 69 -3.64 15.26 -4.84
C GLY A 69 -3.82 13.96 -5.63
N VAL A 70 -3.43 12.81 -5.07
CA VAL A 70 -3.75 11.49 -5.63
C VAL A 70 -5.17 11.08 -5.21
N ASP A 71 -6.02 10.74 -6.17
CA ASP A 71 -7.40 10.32 -5.93
C ASP A 71 -7.47 8.85 -5.50
N ASP A 72 -6.71 7.98 -6.18
CA ASP A 72 -6.72 6.53 -5.98
C ASP A 72 -5.29 5.95 -6.09
N ILE A 73 -5.03 4.87 -5.36
CA ILE A 73 -3.83 4.05 -5.52
C ILE A 73 -4.26 2.65 -5.96
N ILE A 74 -3.66 2.16 -7.03
CA ILE A 74 -3.97 0.86 -7.63
C ILE A 74 -2.77 -0.07 -7.55
N CYS A 75 -2.99 -1.27 -7.00
CA CYS A 75 -2.08 -2.40 -7.11
C CYS A 75 -2.56 -3.35 -8.20
N LEU A 76 -1.78 -3.51 -9.27
CA LEU A 76 -2.13 -4.36 -10.41
C LEU A 76 -1.23 -5.59 -10.50
N SER A 77 -1.83 -6.77 -10.61
CA SER A 77 -1.08 -8.02 -10.83
C SER A 77 -1.77 -8.89 -11.86
N VAL A 78 -0.96 -9.69 -12.58
CA VAL A 78 -1.48 -10.72 -13.50
C VAL A 78 -1.95 -11.91 -12.68
N ASN A 79 -3.07 -11.74 -11.99
CA ASN A 79 -3.77 -12.73 -11.19
C ASN A 79 -5.27 -12.52 -11.38
N ASP A 80 -6.07 -13.57 -11.19
CA ASP A 80 -7.52 -13.45 -11.17
C ASP A 80 -8.03 -12.78 -9.89
N THR A 81 -9.30 -12.36 -9.92
CA THR A 81 -9.96 -11.67 -8.81
C THR A 81 -10.04 -12.49 -7.53
N PHE A 82 -10.08 -13.82 -7.59
CA PHE A 82 -10.20 -14.63 -6.38
C PHE A 82 -8.89 -14.58 -5.59
N VAL A 83 -7.77 -14.73 -6.28
CA VAL A 83 -6.44 -14.60 -5.70
C VAL A 83 -6.20 -13.17 -5.21
N MET A 84 -6.52 -12.16 -6.02
CA MET A 84 -6.33 -10.76 -5.63
C MET A 84 -7.18 -10.36 -4.42
N ASN A 85 -8.44 -10.82 -4.33
CA ASN A 85 -9.30 -10.53 -3.17
C ASN A 85 -8.81 -11.23 -1.90
N ALA A 86 -8.39 -12.49 -2.02
CA ALA A 86 -7.82 -13.22 -0.88
C ALA A 86 -6.54 -12.55 -0.37
N TRP A 87 -5.69 -12.11 -1.29
CA TRP A 87 -4.46 -11.41 -0.97
C TRP A 87 -4.71 -10.01 -0.40
N ALA A 88 -5.67 -9.24 -0.93
CA ALA A 88 -6.06 -7.94 -0.37
C ALA A 88 -6.39 -8.06 1.13
N LYS A 89 -7.16 -9.09 1.47
CA LYS A 89 -7.56 -9.38 2.86
C LYS A 89 -6.39 -9.83 3.71
N ASP A 90 -5.51 -10.67 3.18
CA ASP A 90 -4.30 -11.15 3.87
C ASP A 90 -3.33 -10.01 4.19
N GLN A 91 -3.29 -9.00 3.33
CA GLN A 91 -2.37 -7.86 3.43
C GLN A 91 -2.98 -6.65 4.17
N GLU A 92 -4.24 -6.74 4.59
CA GLU A 92 -4.97 -5.63 5.25
C GLU A 92 -4.87 -4.31 4.45
N ALA A 93 -4.94 -4.43 3.12
CA ALA A 93 -4.66 -3.35 2.17
C ALA A 93 -5.88 -2.45 1.90
N ASP A 94 -6.55 -1.99 2.96
CA ASP A 94 -7.84 -1.29 2.88
C ASP A 94 -7.79 0.04 2.12
N ASN A 95 -6.61 0.67 2.01
CA ASN A 95 -6.45 1.96 1.32
C ASN A 95 -6.07 1.82 -0.16
N ILE A 96 -5.94 0.59 -0.68
CA ILE A 96 -5.43 0.32 -2.03
C ILE A 96 -6.48 -0.46 -2.84
N THR A 97 -6.73 -0.03 -4.08
CA THR A 97 -7.57 -0.79 -5.01
C THR A 97 -6.74 -1.87 -5.69
N LEU A 98 -7.05 -3.14 -5.44
CA LEU A 98 -6.38 -4.27 -6.11
C LEU A 98 -7.10 -4.61 -7.43
N ILE A 99 -6.37 -4.55 -8.55
CA ILE A 99 -6.89 -4.81 -9.89
C ILE A 99 -6.35 -6.15 -10.42
N PRO A 100 -7.25 -7.12 -10.72
CA PRO A 100 -6.88 -8.42 -11.25
C PRO A 100 -6.74 -8.39 -12.77
N ASP A 101 -5.54 -8.09 -13.27
CA ASP A 101 -5.20 -8.19 -14.70
C ASP A 101 -4.99 -9.66 -15.10
N GLY A 102 -5.96 -10.53 -14.82
CA GLY A 102 -5.80 -11.99 -14.88
C GLY A 102 -5.41 -12.54 -16.26
N ASN A 103 -5.77 -11.83 -17.33
CA ASN A 103 -5.38 -12.16 -18.70
C ASN A 103 -4.04 -11.53 -19.12
N GLY A 104 -3.49 -10.63 -18.31
CA GLY A 104 -2.31 -9.84 -18.64
C GLY A 104 -2.54 -8.82 -19.74
N GLU A 105 -3.78 -8.44 -20.04
CA GLU A 105 -4.14 -7.55 -21.15
C GLU A 105 -3.63 -6.13 -20.90
N PHE A 106 -3.80 -5.62 -19.67
CA PHE A 106 -3.26 -4.32 -19.31
C PHE A 106 -1.73 -4.34 -19.34
N SER A 107 -1.14 -5.36 -18.71
CA SER A 107 0.31 -5.54 -18.64
C SER A 107 0.94 -5.67 -20.04
N ALA A 108 0.29 -6.40 -20.95
CA ALA A 108 0.71 -6.51 -22.34
C ALA A 108 0.56 -5.18 -23.08
N GLY A 109 -0.57 -4.50 -22.90
CA GLY A 109 -0.83 -3.18 -23.46
C GLY A 109 0.20 -2.15 -23.03
N MET A 110 0.70 -2.24 -21.79
CA MET A 110 1.78 -1.44 -21.22
C MET A 110 3.19 -1.87 -21.68
N GLY A 111 3.32 -2.99 -22.39
CA GLY A 111 4.62 -3.56 -22.76
C GLY A 111 5.40 -4.12 -21.57
N MET A 112 4.74 -4.36 -20.44
CA MET A 112 5.32 -4.83 -19.18
C MET A 112 5.07 -6.32 -18.92
N LEU A 113 4.41 -7.04 -19.85
CA LEU A 113 4.19 -8.47 -19.71
C LEU A 113 5.47 -9.25 -20.08
N VAL A 114 6.06 -9.92 -19.10
CA VAL A 114 7.29 -10.72 -19.22
C VAL A 114 7.03 -12.20 -18.96
N ASP A 115 7.90 -13.07 -19.47
CA ASP A 115 7.87 -14.49 -19.15
C ASP A 115 8.66 -14.77 -17.86
N LYS A 116 8.03 -15.47 -16.92
CA LYS A 116 8.62 -15.94 -15.65
C LYS A 116 8.36 -17.45 -15.48
N ALA A 117 8.40 -18.20 -16.59
CA ALA A 117 8.23 -19.65 -16.59
C ALA A 117 9.29 -20.39 -15.76
N ASP A 118 10.49 -19.82 -15.60
CA ASP A 118 11.56 -20.33 -14.73
C ASP A 118 11.16 -20.42 -13.25
N LEU A 119 10.26 -19.54 -12.81
CA LEU A 119 9.64 -19.56 -11.47
C LEU A 119 8.30 -20.32 -11.44
N GLY A 120 7.86 -20.86 -12.58
CA GLY A 120 6.56 -21.52 -12.72
C GLY A 120 5.37 -20.56 -12.77
N PHE A 121 5.59 -19.27 -13.00
CA PHE A 121 4.51 -18.28 -12.99
C PHE A 121 3.86 -18.08 -14.36
N GLY A 122 4.53 -18.49 -15.43
CA GLY A 122 4.16 -18.14 -16.80
C GLY A 122 4.34 -16.65 -17.06
N LYS A 123 3.48 -16.07 -17.90
CA LYS A 123 3.52 -14.63 -18.20
C LYS A 123 2.99 -13.81 -17.02
N ARG A 124 3.74 -12.81 -16.60
CA ARG A 124 3.42 -11.89 -15.49
C ARG A 124 3.82 -10.47 -15.81
N SER A 125 3.30 -9.52 -15.03
CA SER A 125 3.75 -8.14 -15.13
C SER A 125 5.16 -8.01 -14.57
N TRP A 126 5.97 -7.16 -15.21
CA TRP A 126 7.19 -6.64 -14.64
C TRP A 126 6.86 -5.71 -13.48
N ARG A 127 7.81 -5.52 -12.56
CA ARG A 127 7.63 -4.58 -11.44
C ARG A 127 7.86 -3.15 -11.92
N TYR A 128 6.86 -2.29 -11.73
CA TYR A 128 6.96 -0.87 -12.03
C TYR A 128 5.95 -0.09 -11.21
N SER A 129 6.14 1.22 -11.09
CA SER A 129 5.09 2.15 -10.67
C SER A 129 4.93 3.28 -11.67
N MET A 130 3.78 3.94 -11.65
CA MET A 130 3.50 5.08 -12.51
C MET A 130 2.49 6.03 -11.88
N LEU A 131 2.61 7.30 -12.25
CA LEU A 131 1.62 8.32 -11.97
C LEU A 131 0.82 8.57 -13.25
N VAL A 132 -0.50 8.43 -13.17
CA VAL A 132 -1.41 8.59 -14.30
C VAL A 132 -2.36 9.74 -14.01
N LYS A 133 -2.47 10.70 -14.94
CA LYS A 133 -3.41 11.82 -14.85
C LYS A 133 -4.36 11.78 -16.04
N ASP A 134 -5.64 11.63 -15.76
CA ASP A 134 -6.71 11.53 -16.78
C ASP A 134 -6.37 10.50 -17.88
N GLY A 135 -5.91 9.32 -17.45
CA GLY A 135 -5.50 8.23 -18.35
C GLY A 135 -4.18 8.44 -19.10
N VAL A 136 -3.46 9.55 -18.89
CA VAL A 136 -2.12 9.79 -19.48
C VAL A 136 -1.04 9.50 -18.45
N ILE A 137 -0.01 8.74 -18.83
CA ILE A 137 1.12 8.39 -17.97
C ILE A 137 2.01 9.62 -17.83
N GLU A 138 2.02 10.25 -16.66
CA GLU A 138 2.88 11.41 -16.38
C GLU A 138 4.30 10.96 -16.03
N LYS A 139 4.43 9.92 -15.20
CA LYS A 139 5.71 9.38 -14.76
C LYS A 139 5.68 7.88 -14.68
N MET A 140 6.78 7.22 -15.02
CA MET A 140 6.92 5.77 -14.88
C MET A 140 8.29 5.41 -14.29
N PHE A 141 8.28 4.56 -13.27
CA PHE A 141 9.45 3.99 -12.61
C PHE A 141 9.49 2.49 -12.89
N ILE A 142 10.27 2.10 -13.89
CA ILE A 142 10.43 0.70 -14.32
C ILE A 142 11.64 0.13 -13.58
N GLU A 143 11.45 -0.99 -12.87
CA GLU A 143 12.58 -1.65 -12.21
C GLU A 143 13.63 -2.10 -13.23
N PRO A 144 14.93 -2.07 -12.87
CA PRO A 144 16.00 -2.47 -13.77
C PRO A 144 15.89 -3.96 -14.08
N ASP A 145 16.07 -4.32 -15.36
CA ASP A 145 16.05 -5.71 -15.84
C ASP A 145 17.35 -6.43 -15.44
N VAL A 146 17.44 -6.78 -14.15
CA VAL A 146 18.56 -7.48 -13.53
C VAL A 146 18.10 -8.79 -12.88
N PRO A 147 18.99 -9.78 -12.71
CA PRO A 147 18.63 -11.03 -12.04
C PRO A 147 18.09 -10.82 -10.62
N GLY A 148 17.10 -11.63 -10.23
CA GLY A 148 16.49 -11.59 -8.90
C GLY A 148 15.10 -10.95 -8.91
N ASP A 149 14.76 -10.28 -7.81
CA ASP A 149 13.48 -9.58 -7.62
C ASP A 149 13.75 -8.09 -7.35
N PRO A 150 14.10 -7.31 -8.40
CA PRO A 150 14.47 -5.91 -8.24
C PRO A 150 13.32 -5.09 -7.67
N PHE A 151 13.65 -4.20 -6.73
CA PHE A 151 12.75 -3.27 -6.07
C PHE A 151 13.54 -2.07 -5.56
N GLU A 152 13.89 -1.17 -6.48
CA GLU A 152 14.78 -0.03 -6.26
C GLU A 152 14.14 1.32 -6.59
N VAL A 153 13.14 1.35 -7.48
CA VAL A 153 12.59 2.61 -8.01
C VAL A 153 11.07 2.67 -8.03
N SER A 154 10.39 1.52 -7.95
CA SER A 154 8.93 1.45 -8.01
C SER A 154 8.23 1.65 -6.66
N ASP A 155 9.01 1.81 -5.58
CA ASP A 155 8.52 1.94 -4.23
C ASP A 155 7.70 3.22 -4.00
N ALA A 156 6.90 3.19 -2.93
CA ALA A 156 5.99 4.29 -2.59
C ALA A 156 6.72 5.56 -2.19
N ASP A 157 7.89 5.45 -1.56
CA ASP A 157 8.66 6.60 -1.14
C ASP A 157 9.22 7.35 -2.36
N THR A 158 9.79 6.64 -3.34
CA THR A 158 10.22 7.21 -4.62
C THR A 158 9.08 7.92 -5.34
N MET A 159 7.89 7.30 -5.40
CA MET A 159 6.72 7.91 -6.02
C MET A 159 6.26 9.18 -5.27
N LEU A 160 6.19 9.14 -3.94
CA LEU A 160 5.76 10.29 -3.14
C LEU A 160 6.76 11.43 -3.24
N ASP A 161 8.06 11.14 -3.21
CA ASP A 161 9.12 12.13 -3.35
C ASP A 161 9.11 12.78 -4.75
N TYR A 162 8.72 12.04 -5.79
CA TYR A 162 8.49 12.61 -7.11
C TYR A 162 7.28 13.56 -7.15
N ILE A 163 6.17 13.18 -6.50
CA ILE A 163 4.95 14.01 -6.44
C ILE A 163 5.20 15.27 -5.62
N ASN A 164 5.84 15.13 -4.46
CA ASN A 164 6.18 16.23 -3.58
C ASN A 164 7.43 15.88 -2.72
N PRO A 165 8.62 16.37 -3.11
CA PRO A 165 9.87 16.07 -2.38
C PRO A 165 9.93 16.75 -1.00
N GLU A 166 9.07 17.74 -0.73
CA GLU A 166 8.98 18.41 0.56
C GLU A 166 7.96 17.73 1.50
N CYS A 167 7.34 16.63 1.07
CA CYS A 167 6.38 15.91 1.89
C CYS A 167 7.08 15.25 3.09
N VAL A 168 6.69 15.66 4.30
CA VAL A 168 7.16 15.02 5.52
C VAL A 168 6.39 13.71 5.73
N LYS A 169 7.08 12.59 5.53
CA LYS A 169 6.53 11.25 5.73
C LYS A 169 6.14 11.03 7.21
N PRO A 170 5.05 10.32 7.49
CA PRO A 170 4.61 10.08 8.85
C PRO A 170 5.67 9.31 9.63
N GLN A 171 5.83 9.65 10.91
CA GLN A 171 6.64 8.85 11.81
C GLN A 171 5.89 7.55 12.11
N PRO A 172 6.55 6.40 12.18
CA PRO A 172 5.89 5.17 12.59
C PRO A 172 5.50 5.29 14.06
N ILE A 173 4.21 5.11 14.35
CA ILE A 173 3.67 5.17 15.71
C ILE A 173 3.00 3.84 16.01
N SER A 174 3.38 3.22 17.12
CA SER A 174 2.74 2.02 17.64
C SER A 174 2.16 2.30 19.02
N LEU A 175 0.90 1.95 19.23
CA LEU A 175 0.13 2.22 20.43
C LEU A 175 -0.43 0.91 21.00
N PHE A 176 0.09 0.49 22.15
CA PHE A 176 -0.47 -0.63 22.90
C PHE A 176 -1.74 -0.17 23.62
N THR A 177 -2.85 -0.89 23.45
CA THR A 177 -4.14 -0.57 24.06
C THR A 177 -4.80 -1.80 24.68
N LYS A 178 -5.96 -1.61 25.33
CA LYS A 178 -6.80 -2.71 25.82
C LYS A 178 -8.28 -2.33 25.70
N PRO A 179 -9.18 -3.26 25.34
CA PRO A 179 -10.61 -2.98 25.32
C PRO A 179 -11.12 -2.44 26.66
N GLY A 180 -11.94 -1.38 26.62
CA GLY A 180 -12.52 -0.74 27.80
C GLY A 180 -11.60 0.26 28.54
N CYS A 181 -10.40 0.54 28.01
CA CYS A 181 -9.45 1.48 28.59
C CYS A 181 -9.76 2.94 28.19
N GLY A 182 -10.30 3.75 29.12
CA GLY A 182 -10.61 5.16 28.86
C GLY A 182 -9.41 6.03 28.48
N TYR A 183 -8.23 5.76 29.06
CA TYR A 183 -6.98 6.46 28.71
C TYR A 183 -6.51 6.15 27.29
N CYS A 184 -6.76 4.93 26.81
CA CYS A 184 -6.43 4.48 25.47
C CYS A 184 -7.31 5.19 24.45
N GLU A 185 -8.62 5.26 24.70
CA GLU A 185 -9.55 6.01 23.85
C GLU A 185 -9.21 7.50 23.79
N ARG A 186 -8.82 8.10 24.93
CA ARG A 186 -8.36 9.49 24.96
C ARG A 186 -7.11 9.71 24.11
N ALA A 187 -6.11 8.84 24.21
CA ALA A 187 -4.89 8.93 23.43
C ALA A 187 -5.18 8.77 21.92
N LYS A 188 -5.98 7.76 21.55
CA LYS A 188 -6.41 7.53 20.16
C LYS A 188 -7.14 8.74 19.58
N ALA A 189 -8.15 9.25 20.29
CA ALA A 189 -8.92 10.41 19.85
C ALA A 189 -8.02 11.64 19.64
N HIS A 190 -7.02 11.85 20.51
CA HIS A 190 -6.06 12.94 20.35
C HIS A 190 -5.22 12.80 19.08
N LEU A 191 -4.61 11.63 18.84
CA LEU A 191 -3.84 11.36 17.63
C LEU A 191 -4.70 11.53 16.37
N SER A 192 -5.90 10.92 16.36
CA SER A 192 -6.83 11.03 15.24
C SER A 192 -7.28 12.48 15.00
N SER A 193 -7.51 13.28 16.05
CA SER A 193 -7.89 14.70 15.90
C SER A 193 -6.81 15.56 15.23
N LYS A 194 -5.54 15.13 15.30
CA LYS A 194 -4.41 15.76 14.63
C LYS A 194 -4.10 15.14 13.27
N GLY A 195 -4.91 14.16 12.82
CA GLY A 195 -4.70 13.43 11.57
C GLY A 195 -3.49 12.49 11.60
N ILE A 196 -3.02 12.13 12.79
CA ILE A 196 -1.86 11.26 12.99
C ILE A 196 -2.32 9.80 12.92
N GLN A 197 -1.69 9.04 12.03
CA GLN A 197 -1.91 7.60 11.90
C GLN A 197 -1.03 6.83 12.89
N PHE A 198 -1.52 5.69 13.37
CA PHE A 198 -0.79 4.82 14.29
C PHE A 198 -1.28 3.37 14.14
N GLU A 199 -0.38 2.42 14.40
CA GLU A 199 -0.70 1.01 14.57
C GLU A 199 -1.24 0.78 16.00
N GLU A 200 -2.42 0.18 16.13
CA GLU A 200 -2.97 -0.20 17.44
C GLU A 200 -2.68 -1.68 17.74
N ILE A 201 -1.88 -1.95 18.77
CA ILE A 201 -1.61 -3.31 19.27
C ILE A 201 -2.54 -3.58 20.46
N VAL A 202 -3.62 -4.31 20.22
CA VAL A 202 -4.65 -4.57 21.23
C VAL A 202 -4.25 -5.75 22.12
N LEU A 203 -4.04 -5.49 23.41
CA LEU A 203 -3.75 -6.54 24.38
C LEU A 203 -4.92 -7.52 24.52
N GLY A 204 -4.62 -8.81 24.40
CA GLY A 204 -5.57 -9.92 24.41
C GLY A 204 -6.02 -10.38 23.02
N ARG A 205 -5.69 -9.62 21.97
CA ARG A 205 -5.91 -10.00 20.56
C ARG A 205 -4.58 -10.13 19.82
N ASP A 206 -3.79 -9.05 19.82
CA ASP A 206 -2.58 -8.91 19.00
C ASP A 206 -1.31 -9.20 19.81
N ALA A 207 -1.33 -8.86 21.10
CA ALA A 207 -0.24 -9.11 22.03
C ALA A 207 -0.75 -9.42 23.44
N SER A 208 0.15 -9.85 24.32
CA SER A 208 -0.15 -10.03 25.74
C SER A 208 0.57 -8.98 26.60
N LEU A 209 0.20 -8.89 27.88
CA LEU A 209 0.91 -8.05 28.86
C LEU A 209 2.42 -8.37 28.91
N THR A 210 2.81 -9.61 28.64
CA THR A 210 4.23 -10.01 28.57
C THR A 210 4.98 -9.21 27.52
N SER A 211 4.41 -9.06 26.31
CA SER A 211 5.03 -8.28 25.23
C SER A 211 5.13 -6.81 25.62
N LEU A 212 4.05 -6.24 26.19
CA LEU A 212 4.05 -4.86 26.65
C LEU A 212 5.18 -4.63 27.67
N LYS A 213 5.28 -5.50 28.68
CA LYS A 213 6.28 -5.39 29.74
C LYS A 213 7.70 -5.55 29.21
N ALA A 214 7.91 -6.49 28.29
CA ALA A 214 9.23 -6.73 27.69
C ALA A 214 9.72 -5.53 26.86
N ILE A 215 8.82 -4.84 26.15
CA ILE A 215 9.17 -3.76 25.22
C ILE A 215 9.21 -2.40 25.93
N SER A 216 8.21 -2.11 26.79
CA SER A 216 8.06 -0.79 27.44
C SER A 216 8.57 -0.74 28.89
N GLY A 217 8.76 -1.90 29.53
CA GLY A 217 8.98 -1.99 30.99
C GLY A 217 7.72 -1.71 31.83
N GLN A 218 6.57 -1.42 31.22
CA GLN A 218 5.34 -1.05 31.92
C GLN A 218 4.33 -2.20 31.98
N ASP A 219 3.46 -2.14 32.98
CA ASP A 219 2.39 -3.11 33.23
C ASP A 219 0.99 -2.54 32.89
N THR A 220 0.91 -1.31 32.36
CA THR A 220 -0.35 -0.59 32.10
C THR A 220 -0.40 -0.02 30.68
N VAL A 221 -1.61 0.14 30.15
CA VAL A 221 -1.90 0.77 28.85
C VAL A 221 -2.61 2.12 29.04
N PRO A 222 -2.54 3.04 28.05
CA PRO A 222 -1.84 2.93 26.78
C PRO A 222 -0.32 3.07 26.92
N GLN A 223 0.45 2.55 25.96
CA GLN A 223 1.88 2.83 25.83
C GLN A 223 2.23 3.09 24.36
N ALA A 224 2.85 4.22 24.07
CA ALA A 224 3.21 4.62 22.72
C ALA A 224 4.71 4.56 22.44
N PHE A 225 5.03 4.21 21.21
CA PHE A 225 6.36 4.32 20.61
C PHE A 225 6.24 5.15 19.34
N ILE A 226 7.15 6.12 19.15
CA ILE A 226 7.17 7.00 17.97
C ILE A 226 8.59 6.97 17.40
N ALA A 227 8.73 6.62 16.12
CA ALA A 227 10.04 6.52 15.45
C ALA A 227 11.08 5.69 16.24
N GLY A 228 10.63 4.58 16.84
CA GLY A 228 11.46 3.69 17.66
C GLY A 228 11.75 4.19 19.08
N LYS A 229 11.32 5.41 19.45
CA LYS A 229 11.46 5.97 20.79
C LYS A 229 10.23 5.65 21.63
N TYR A 230 10.44 5.15 22.84
CA TYR A 230 9.40 5.01 23.84
C TYR A 230 8.94 6.39 24.34
N ILE A 231 7.63 6.65 24.29
CA ILE A 231 7.02 7.92 24.69
C ILE A 231 6.35 7.82 26.05
N GLY A 232 5.58 6.75 26.27
CA GLY A 232 4.88 6.52 27.53
C GLY A 232 3.37 6.44 27.40
N ASP A 233 2.70 6.83 28.48
CA ASP A 233 1.26 6.68 28.67
C ASP A 233 0.43 7.78 28.00
N SER A 234 -0.87 7.82 28.33
CA SER A 234 -1.82 8.79 27.76
C SER A 234 -1.38 10.24 27.97
N GLU A 235 -0.83 10.59 29.14
CA GLU A 235 -0.40 11.96 29.43
C GLU A 235 0.86 12.32 28.67
N ALA A 236 1.80 11.39 28.57
CA ALA A 236 3.01 11.57 27.77
C ALA A 236 2.69 11.75 26.28
N ILE A 237 1.75 10.96 25.74
CA ILE A 237 1.29 11.08 24.34
C ILE A 237 0.68 12.47 24.09
N LEU A 238 -0.21 12.92 24.97
CA LEU A 238 -0.87 14.22 24.86
C LEU A 238 0.13 15.39 24.94
N SER A 239 1.18 15.23 25.73
CA SER A 239 2.20 16.29 25.92
C SER A 239 3.21 16.34 24.77
N TYR A 240 3.36 15.25 24.02
CA TYR A 240 4.29 15.16 22.91
C TYR A 240 3.81 15.92 21.66
N PHE A 241 2.49 16.08 21.48
CA PHE A 241 1.87 16.64 20.27
C PHE A 241 1.07 17.91 20.51
#